data_AF-A0AAU3LCZ1-F1
#
_entry.id   AF-A0AAU3LCZ1-F1
#
_cell.length_a   1.000
_cell.length_b   1.000
_cell.length_c   1.000
_cell.angle_alpha   90.00
_cell.angle_beta   90.00
_cell.angle_gamma   90.00
#
_symmetry.space_group_name_H-M   'P 1'
#
loop_
_entity.id
_entity.type
_entity.pdbx_description
1 polymer ?
#
loop_
_entity_poly.entity_id
_entity_poly.type
_entity_poly.pdbx_seq_one_letter_code
_entity_poly.pdbx_strand_id
1 'polypeptide(L)'
;MLTTPTYRSVEGAYLALLRLVSTSAEQHITARGNEAQEVMGVGFRLPDPRQRLPYLVTRKANPVFQFAEALWYLAGRRDLEMIGYYAPSMRSNSPDGVTLGGSAYGHTLFNPADGDTLSPFDRVLELLRTEPDSKRGYLPVFSAAELAVADNPDMACLAGLHLLARGGRLHMVCSMRANDLDCGLLNDVFSFTMIQEYAAVQLGLELGTYTHFIGSAHVNDRNTARVRRVLSEAELRREPRHFPFPAMSAETTPATIARLLVHEELLRTNKVRYNANDVAAWTWTRTGNRRFCCSRSTGRSSTTGPTRSAVTYSLRCTRVCAGFSDTGGRPARPSTASCEPEAAERLCGGGHRFRPLGGRPVQAGRSGARLGGHRPRPDHRLRCHHHRPPRTHRAGVAGARALLGPARGCRLVPRP
;
A
#
# COMPACT_ATOMS: atom_id res chain seq x y z
N MET A 1 2.27 -27.37 1.82
CA MET A 1 3.68 -27.04 2.12
C MET A 1 3.74 -26.43 3.52
N LEU A 2 4.80 -26.68 4.31
CA LEU A 2 4.98 -26.03 5.62
C LEU A 2 5.53 -24.59 5.51
N THR A 3 5.92 -24.17 4.31
CA THR A 3 6.49 -22.85 4.02
C THR A 3 5.67 -22.12 2.97
N THR A 4 5.70 -20.79 3.06
CA THR A 4 4.99 -19.89 2.14
C THR A 4 5.56 -20.00 0.71
N PRO A 5 4.74 -20.23 -0.33
CA PRO A 5 5.21 -20.31 -1.71
C PRO A 5 5.84 -18.98 -2.16
N THR A 6 6.91 -19.06 -2.94
CA THR A 6 7.68 -17.89 -3.41
C THR A 6 7.41 -17.65 -4.90
N TYR A 7 7.14 -16.39 -5.27
CA TYR A 7 6.85 -15.97 -6.65
C TYR A 7 7.79 -14.86 -7.09
N ARG A 8 8.10 -14.81 -8.39
CA ARG A 8 8.96 -13.77 -8.98
C ARG A 8 8.36 -12.36 -8.88
N SER A 9 7.03 -12.24 -8.90
CA SER A 9 6.31 -10.96 -8.92
C SER A 9 4.92 -11.09 -8.29
N VAL A 10 4.30 -9.94 -7.99
CA VAL A 10 2.90 -9.90 -7.52
C VAL A 10 1.94 -10.51 -8.53
N GLU A 11 2.20 -10.41 -9.85
CA GLU A 11 1.38 -11.07 -10.89
C GLU A 11 1.32 -12.58 -10.69
N GLY A 12 2.47 -13.22 -10.41
CA GLY A 12 2.52 -14.67 -10.17
C GLY A 12 1.76 -15.09 -8.92
N ALA A 13 1.92 -14.34 -7.82
CA ALA A 13 1.23 -14.59 -6.56
C ALA A 13 -0.30 -14.38 -6.68
N TYR A 14 -0.73 -13.26 -7.29
CA TYR A 14 -2.13 -12.93 -7.55
C TYR A 14 -2.82 -14.00 -8.40
N LEU A 15 -2.20 -14.42 -9.51
CA LEU A 15 -2.76 -15.46 -10.38
C LEU A 15 -2.85 -16.82 -9.66
N ALA A 16 -1.90 -17.15 -8.79
CA ALA A 16 -1.95 -18.38 -8.01
C ALA A 16 -3.08 -18.37 -6.96
N LEU A 17 -3.26 -17.25 -6.24
CA LEU A 17 -4.35 -17.08 -5.28
C LEU A 17 -5.72 -17.05 -5.96
N LEU A 18 -5.86 -16.38 -7.11
CA LEU A 18 -7.10 -16.39 -7.90
C LEU A 18 -7.45 -17.81 -8.38
N ARG A 19 -6.48 -18.59 -8.85
CA ARG A 19 -6.72 -20.01 -9.21
C ARG A 19 -7.17 -20.80 -7.99
N LEU A 20 -6.46 -20.68 -6.87
CA LEU A 20 -6.77 -21.39 -5.63
C LEU A 20 -8.22 -21.15 -5.18
N VAL A 21 -8.67 -19.89 -5.11
CA VAL A 21 -10.09 -19.58 -4.79
C VAL A 21 -11.04 -20.09 -5.87
N SER A 22 -10.70 -19.93 -7.15
CA SER A 22 -11.60 -20.33 -8.26
C SER A 22 -11.80 -21.85 -8.40
N THR A 23 -10.82 -22.67 -8.01
CA THR A 23 -10.86 -24.14 -8.15
C THR A 23 -11.04 -24.89 -6.85
N SER A 24 -10.77 -24.25 -5.72
CA SER A 24 -10.59 -24.91 -4.43
C SER A 24 -10.98 -24.00 -3.26
N ALA A 25 -11.99 -23.14 -3.45
CA ALA A 25 -12.66 -22.45 -2.36
C ALA A 25 -13.07 -23.45 -1.27
N GLU A 26 -12.75 -23.11 -0.02
CA GLU A 26 -13.14 -23.88 1.16
C GLU A 26 -14.58 -23.54 1.56
N GLN A 27 -14.98 -22.28 1.36
CA GLN A 27 -16.28 -21.75 1.74
C GLN A 27 -16.86 -20.82 0.67
N HIS A 28 -18.18 -20.65 0.72
CA HIS A 28 -18.92 -19.57 0.06
C HIS A 28 -19.67 -18.80 1.17
N ILE A 29 -19.48 -17.49 1.24
CA ILE A 29 -19.81 -16.67 2.42
C ILE A 29 -20.56 -15.39 2.06
N THR A 30 -21.43 -14.91 2.96
CA THR A 30 -22.23 -13.68 2.81
C THR A 30 -21.78 -12.57 3.77
N ALA A 31 -20.51 -12.13 3.68
CA ALA A 31 -19.95 -11.16 4.63
C ALA A 31 -20.52 -9.74 4.41
N ARG A 32 -21.26 -9.22 5.40
CA ARG A 32 -22.00 -7.93 5.30
C ARG A 32 -22.87 -7.82 4.03
N GLY A 33 -23.50 -8.92 3.62
CA GLY A 33 -24.32 -8.97 2.40
C GLY A 33 -23.52 -9.05 1.08
N ASN A 34 -22.21 -9.33 1.13
CA ASN A 34 -21.40 -9.62 -0.04
C ASN A 34 -21.18 -11.13 -0.15
N GLU A 35 -21.75 -11.75 -1.18
CA GLU A 35 -21.45 -13.14 -1.58
C GLU A 35 -20.02 -13.24 -2.12
N ALA A 36 -19.24 -14.18 -1.60
CA ALA A 36 -17.84 -14.39 -1.98
C ALA A 36 -17.37 -15.84 -1.83
N GLN A 37 -16.48 -16.28 -2.71
CA GLN A 37 -15.71 -17.51 -2.58
C GLN A 37 -14.47 -17.27 -1.71
N GLU A 38 -14.18 -18.14 -0.74
CA GLU A 38 -13.13 -17.95 0.27
C GLU A 38 -12.18 -19.15 0.41
N VAL A 39 -10.91 -18.87 0.69
CA VAL A 39 -9.92 -19.81 1.25
C VAL A 39 -9.22 -19.18 2.45
N MET A 40 -8.77 -20.00 3.41
CA MET A 40 -8.28 -19.54 4.71
C MET A 40 -6.78 -19.78 4.90
N GLY A 41 -6.13 -18.88 5.64
CA GLY A 41 -4.75 -19.07 6.12
C GLY A 41 -3.68 -19.14 5.03
N VAL A 42 -3.87 -18.44 3.91
CA VAL A 42 -2.97 -18.45 2.76
C VAL A 42 -1.88 -17.39 2.83
N GLY A 43 -0.85 -17.53 2.00
CA GLY A 43 0.18 -16.49 1.86
C GLY A 43 1.14 -16.73 0.72
N PHE A 44 1.97 -15.73 0.44
CA PHE A 44 3.02 -15.78 -0.58
C PHE A 44 4.26 -14.97 -0.15
N ARG A 45 5.40 -15.24 -0.79
CA ARG A 45 6.66 -14.49 -0.62
C ARG A 45 7.14 -13.93 -1.95
N LEU A 46 7.59 -12.68 -1.94
CA LEU A 46 8.31 -12.02 -3.04
C LEU A 46 9.78 -11.83 -2.64
N PRO A 47 10.75 -12.34 -3.42
CA PRO A 47 12.16 -12.13 -3.17
C PRO A 47 12.62 -10.73 -3.62
N ASP A 48 11.98 -10.16 -4.64
CA ASP A 48 12.11 -8.77 -5.05
C ASP A 48 10.75 -8.04 -4.87
N PRO A 49 10.56 -7.27 -3.78
CA PRO A 49 9.34 -6.49 -3.56
C PRO A 49 9.15 -5.31 -4.51
N ARG A 50 10.09 -5.02 -5.43
CA ARG A 50 9.88 -4.03 -6.50
C ARG A 50 9.04 -4.58 -7.66
N GLN A 51 8.85 -5.90 -7.74
CA GLN A 51 7.93 -6.54 -8.70
C GLN A 51 6.45 -6.42 -8.27
N ARG A 52 6.04 -5.19 -7.92
CA ARG A 52 4.78 -4.83 -7.25
C ARG A 52 3.65 -4.37 -8.19
N LEU A 53 3.86 -4.43 -9.51
CA LEU A 53 2.82 -4.18 -10.50
C LEU A 53 2.50 -5.45 -11.32
N PRO A 54 1.22 -5.76 -11.56
CA PRO A 54 0.82 -6.72 -12.58
C PRO A 54 0.76 -6.05 -13.96
N TYR A 55 1.00 -6.84 -15.00
CA TYR A 55 0.96 -6.44 -16.41
C TYR A 55 -0.12 -7.22 -17.17
N LEU A 56 -1.29 -7.37 -16.52
CA LEU A 56 -2.48 -8.04 -17.05
C LEU A 56 -3.38 -7.02 -17.76
N VAL A 57 -3.80 -7.33 -18.99
CA VAL A 57 -4.65 -6.43 -19.80
C VAL A 57 -6.08 -6.39 -19.26
N THR A 58 -6.57 -7.53 -18.79
CA THR A 58 -7.93 -7.73 -18.27
C THR A 58 -8.09 -7.11 -16.88
N ARG A 59 -7.08 -7.30 -16.00
CA ARG A 59 -7.02 -6.61 -14.71
C ARG A 59 -6.21 -5.33 -14.87
N LYS A 60 -6.88 -4.29 -15.37
CA LYS A 60 -6.34 -2.92 -15.44
C LYS A 60 -6.00 -2.44 -14.03
N ALA A 61 -4.75 -2.63 -13.60
CA ALA A 61 -4.22 -1.97 -12.41
C ALA A 61 -4.13 -0.46 -12.68
N ASN A 62 -4.40 0.35 -11.66
CA ASN A 62 -4.33 1.80 -11.76
C ASN A 62 -3.06 2.29 -11.02
N PRO A 63 -1.91 2.41 -11.69
CA PRO A 63 -0.68 2.83 -11.03
C PRO A 63 -0.79 4.23 -10.43
N VAL A 64 -1.64 5.11 -10.98
CA VAL A 64 -1.87 6.45 -10.41
C VAL A 64 -2.54 6.35 -9.04
N PHE A 65 -3.57 5.51 -8.90
CA PHE A 65 -4.17 5.23 -7.60
C PHE A 65 -3.20 4.55 -6.64
N GLN A 66 -2.45 3.54 -7.09
CA GLN A 66 -1.49 2.82 -6.26
C GLN A 66 -0.37 3.75 -5.72
N PHE A 67 0.14 4.68 -6.53
CA PHE A 67 1.07 5.69 -6.07
C PHE A 67 0.42 6.74 -5.16
N ALA A 68 -0.81 7.16 -5.45
CA ALA A 68 -1.54 8.12 -4.60
C ALA A 68 -1.87 7.54 -3.22
N GLU A 69 -2.30 6.27 -3.14
CA GLU A 69 -2.55 5.53 -1.90
C GLU A 69 -1.26 5.35 -1.10
N ALA A 70 -0.18 4.88 -1.72
CA ALA A 70 1.12 4.76 -1.07
C ALA A 70 1.64 6.12 -0.54
N LEU A 71 1.45 7.21 -1.30
CA LEU A 71 1.82 8.56 -0.88
C LEU A 71 0.93 9.06 0.28
N TRP A 72 -0.38 8.81 0.23
CA TRP A 72 -1.34 9.13 1.28
C TRP A 72 -1.00 8.40 2.58
N TYR A 73 -0.58 7.13 2.49
CA TYR A 73 -0.10 6.38 3.64
C TYR A 73 1.21 6.93 4.22
N LEU A 74 2.25 7.11 3.39
CA LEU A 74 3.55 7.67 3.81
C LEU A 74 3.44 9.09 4.39
N ALA A 75 2.36 9.80 4.04
CA ALA A 75 2.02 11.13 4.55
C ALA A 75 1.25 11.13 5.88
N GLY A 76 0.92 9.95 6.44
CA GLY A 76 0.11 9.85 7.66
C GLY A 76 -1.34 10.31 7.52
N ARG A 77 -1.87 10.39 6.29
CA ARG A 77 -3.18 11.00 6.02
C ARG A 77 -4.35 10.05 6.33
N ARG A 78 -5.51 10.66 6.61
CA ARG A 78 -6.82 10.00 6.76
C ARG A 78 -7.97 10.70 6.06
N ASP A 79 -7.72 11.77 5.32
CA ASP A 79 -8.75 12.55 4.64
C ASP A 79 -9.33 11.80 3.43
N LEU A 80 -10.65 11.87 3.28
CA LEU A 80 -11.36 11.36 2.13
C LEU A 80 -11.14 12.23 0.87
N GLU A 81 -10.76 13.51 1.04
CA GLU A 81 -10.63 14.47 -0.05
C GLU A 81 -9.59 14.03 -1.10
N MET A 82 -8.37 13.70 -0.65
CA MET A 82 -7.31 13.21 -1.54
C MET A 82 -7.64 11.83 -2.09
N ILE A 83 -7.86 10.83 -1.23
CA ILE A 83 -7.96 9.44 -1.70
C ILE A 83 -9.26 9.18 -2.48
N GLY A 84 -10.36 9.83 -2.09
CA GLY A 84 -11.66 9.79 -2.77
C GLY A 84 -11.72 10.54 -4.11
N TYR A 85 -10.64 11.19 -4.53
CA TYR A 85 -10.44 11.63 -5.92
C TYR A 85 -9.95 10.48 -6.80
N TYR A 86 -8.97 9.70 -6.33
CA TYR A 86 -8.38 8.60 -7.08
C TYR A 86 -9.19 7.30 -7.03
N ALA A 87 -9.90 7.07 -5.92
CA ALA A 87 -10.85 5.97 -5.74
C ALA A 87 -12.19 6.48 -5.16
N PRO A 88 -13.10 7.01 -6.01
CA PRO A 88 -14.39 7.54 -5.58
C PRO A 88 -15.26 6.55 -4.79
N SER A 89 -15.06 5.24 -4.97
CA SER A 89 -15.73 4.19 -4.20
C SER A 89 -15.40 4.22 -2.70
N MET A 90 -14.25 4.76 -2.28
CA MET A 90 -13.91 4.85 -0.84
C MET A 90 -14.85 5.77 -0.05
N ARG A 91 -15.66 6.59 -0.73
CA ARG A 91 -16.66 7.45 -0.09
C ARG A 91 -17.74 6.67 0.65
N SER A 92 -18.01 5.41 0.29
CA SER A 92 -18.94 4.54 1.06
C SER A 92 -18.39 4.12 2.43
N ASN A 93 -17.09 4.29 2.67
CA ASN A 93 -16.40 3.85 3.87
C ASN A 93 -16.19 5.00 4.87
N SER A 94 -16.65 6.22 4.55
CA SER A 94 -16.49 7.42 5.38
C SER A 94 -17.84 7.83 5.99
N PRO A 95 -18.08 7.59 7.29
CA PRO A 95 -19.34 7.95 7.95
C PRO A 95 -19.57 9.47 8.04
N ASP A 96 -18.48 10.23 8.19
CA ASP A 96 -18.48 11.69 8.32
C ASP A 96 -18.40 12.42 6.96
N GLY A 97 -18.10 11.70 5.87
CA GLY A 97 -17.83 12.27 4.54
C GLY A 97 -16.51 13.04 4.43
N VAL A 98 -15.66 13.01 5.47
CA VAL A 98 -14.44 13.83 5.60
C VAL A 98 -13.21 12.96 5.83
N THR A 99 -13.31 11.90 6.64
CA THR A 99 -12.20 11.02 6.99
C THR A 99 -12.53 9.54 6.80
N LEU A 100 -11.49 8.74 6.67
CA LEU A 100 -11.56 7.28 6.76
C LEU A 100 -11.13 6.82 8.15
N GLY A 101 -11.56 5.62 8.51
CA GLY A 101 -11.22 4.91 9.74
C GLY A 101 -10.15 3.87 9.46
N GLY A 102 -10.52 2.60 9.51
CA GLY A 102 -9.64 1.46 9.33
C GLY A 102 -8.96 1.37 7.96
N SER A 103 -9.48 2.00 6.90
CA SER A 103 -8.78 2.09 5.61
C SER A 103 -7.59 3.07 5.64
N ALA A 104 -7.51 3.96 6.63
CA ALA A 104 -6.47 4.97 6.76
C ALA A 104 -5.19 4.45 7.44
N TYR A 105 -4.61 3.35 6.94
CA TYR A 105 -3.43 2.70 7.55
C TYR A 105 -2.28 3.67 7.84
N GLY A 106 -2.04 4.64 6.96
CA GLY A 106 -1.03 5.68 7.15
C GLY A 106 -1.22 6.47 8.44
N HIS A 107 -2.47 6.79 8.79
CA HIS A 107 -2.76 7.56 9.98
C HIS A 107 -2.30 6.86 11.25
N THR A 108 -2.58 5.56 11.38
CA THR A 108 -2.14 4.71 12.48
C THR A 108 -0.62 4.49 12.50
N LEU A 109 0.02 4.42 11.33
CA LEU A 109 1.44 4.11 11.22
C LEU A 109 2.36 5.31 11.47
N PHE A 110 2.01 6.49 10.93
CA PHE A 110 2.91 7.64 10.80
C PHE A 110 2.54 8.86 11.64
N ASN A 111 1.44 8.83 12.42
CA ASN A 111 1.18 9.85 13.45
C ASN A 111 1.52 9.32 14.84
N PRO A 112 2.04 10.16 15.76
CA PRO A 112 2.05 9.86 17.18
C PRO A 112 0.63 9.70 17.73
N ALA A 113 0.49 8.89 18.79
CA ALA A 113 -0.72 8.88 19.60
C ALA A 113 -0.82 10.15 20.48
N ASP A 114 -1.99 10.43 21.05
CA ASP A 114 -2.17 11.59 21.94
C ASP A 114 -1.18 11.58 23.11
N GLY A 115 -0.43 12.67 23.26
CA GLY A 115 0.62 12.81 24.27
C GLY A 115 1.98 12.16 23.90
N ASP A 116 2.09 11.53 22.73
CA ASP A 116 3.34 11.01 22.20
C ASP A 116 4.04 12.02 21.25
N THR A 117 5.33 11.84 21.05
CA THR A 117 6.18 12.66 20.16
C THR A 117 6.68 11.88 18.93
N LEU A 118 6.66 10.54 18.97
CA LEU A 118 7.11 9.67 17.88
C LEU A 118 5.96 8.83 17.35
N SER A 119 5.89 8.66 16.04
CA SER A 119 4.94 7.72 15.44
C SER A 119 5.34 6.26 15.73
N PRO A 120 4.41 5.29 15.63
CA PRO A 120 4.76 3.87 15.69
C PRO A 120 5.84 3.47 14.68
N PHE A 121 5.83 4.06 13.48
CA PHE A 121 6.87 3.89 12.48
C PHE A 121 8.24 4.35 12.99
N ASP A 122 8.34 5.60 13.48
CA ASP A 122 9.61 6.15 13.97
C ASP A 122 10.19 5.36 15.15
N ARG A 123 9.32 4.92 16.07
CA ARG A 123 9.69 4.06 17.21
C ARG A 123 10.27 2.71 16.76
N VAL A 124 9.69 2.08 15.74
CA VAL A 124 10.23 0.83 15.16
C VAL A 124 11.54 1.08 14.42
N LEU A 125 11.70 2.22 13.75
CA LEU A 125 12.95 2.58 13.09
C LEU A 125 14.08 2.85 14.11
N GLU A 126 13.81 3.56 15.21
CA GLU A 126 14.76 3.76 16.32
C GLU A 126 15.16 2.42 16.96
N LEU A 127 14.17 1.54 17.22
CA LEU A 127 14.42 0.18 17.69
C LEU A 127 15.34 -0.60 16.74
N LEU A 128 15.10 -0.58 15.43
CA LEU A 128 15.93 -1.33 14.47
C LEU A 128 17.32 -0.71 14.24
N ARG A 129 17.53 0.57 14.57
CA ARG A 129 18.88 1.18 14.61
C ARG A 129 19.67 0.76 15.85
N THR A 130 19.00 0.55 16.98
CA THR A 130 19.62 0.24 18.28
C THR A 130 19.71 -1.26 18.59
N GLU A 131 18.75 -2.05 18.11
CA GLU A 131 18.68 -3.51 18.17
C GLU A 131 18.38 -4.09 16.76
N PRO A 132 19.37 -4.16 15.84
CA PRO A 132 19.12 -4.58 14.45
C PRO A 132 18.50 -5.98 14.31
N ASP A 133 18.92 -6.92 15.16
CA ASP A 133 18.37 -8.28 15.21
C ASP A 133 17.05 -8.40 16.00
N SER A 134 16.41 -7.27 16.37
CA SER A 134 15.17 -7.28 17.12
C SER A 134 14.08 -8.10 16.41
N LYS A 135 13.20 -8.68 17.23
CA LYS A 135 11.97 -9.36 16.82
C LYS A 135 10.72 -8.56 17.23
N ARG A 136 10.92 -7.30 17.63
CA ARG A 136 9.89 -6.40 18.17
C ARG A 136 9.56 -5.25 17.22
N GLY A 137 10.14 -5.23 16.01
CA GLY A 137 9.87 -4.22 14.98
C GLY A 137 8.51 -4.40 14.31
N TYR A 138 7.45 -4.44 15.11
CA TYR A 138 6.09 -4.71 14.66
C TYR A 138 5.24 -3.45 14.69
N LEU A 139 4.57 -3.17 13.57
CA LEU A 139 3.67 -2.04 13.38
C LEU A 139 2.23 -2.56 13.37
N PRO A 140 1.51 -2.55 14.51
CA PRO A 140 0.09 -2.90 14.54
C PRO A 140 -0.73 -1.83 13.82
N VAL A 141 -1.82 -2.23 13.16
CA VAL A 141 -2.73 -1.31 12.48
C VAL A 141 -4.17 -1.52 12.96
N PHE A 142 -4.67 -2.76 12.88
CA PHE A 142 -5.92 -3.13 13.52
C PHE A 142 -5.83 -2.97 15.05
N SER A 143 -6.85 -2.37 15.65
CA SER A 143 -6.97 -2.20 17.10
C SER A 143 -8.26 -2.79 17.66
N ALA A 144 -8.21 -3.27 18.91
CA ALA A 144 -9.40 -3.78 19.60
C ALA A 144 -10.50 -2.71 19.77
N ALA A 145 -10.15 -1.42 19.74
CA ALA A 145 -11.11 -0.31 19.80
C ALA A 145 -12.04 -0.28 18.58
N GLU A 146 -11.60 -0.75 17.41
CA GLU A 146 -12.45 -0.81 16.21
C GLU A 146 -13.61 -1.79 16.34
N LEU A 147 -13.50 -2.79 17.23
CA LEU A 147 -14.57 -3.75 17.57
C LEU A 147 -15.63 -3.13 18.48
N ALA A 148 -15.30 -2.06 19.22
CA ALA A 148 -16.23 -1.37 20.11
C ALA A 148 -17.13 -0.35 19.36
N VAL A 149 -16.81 -0.05 18.09
CA VAL A 149 -17.61 0.82 17.24
C VAL A 149 -18.74 0.00 16.62
N ALA A 150 -19.97 0.22 17.09
CA ALA A 150 -21.16 -0.39 16.52
C ALA A 150 -21.30 -0.04 15.03
N ASP A 151 -21.67 -1.03 14.22
CA ASP A 151 -21.86 -0.93 12.76
C ASP A 151 -20.69 -0.29 11.97
N ASN A 152 -19.46 -0.38 12.49
CA ASN A 152 -18.26 0.19 11.88
C ASN A 152 -18.14 -0.18 10.39
N PRO A 153 -18.31 0.77 9.46
CA PRO A 153 -18.31 0.46 8.03
C PRO A 153 -16.89 0.26 7.49
N ASP A 154 -15.86 0.72 8.20
CA ASP A 154 -14.47 0.80 7.77
C ASP A 154 -13.52 0.32 8.88
N MET A 155 -13.45 -0.99 9.07
CA MET A 155 -12.55 -1.65 10.01
C MET A 155 -11.29 -2.16 9.30
N ALA A 156 -10.11 -1.93 9.86
CA ALA A 156 -8.82 -2.22 9.25
C ALA A 156 -8.68 -3.71 8.90
N CYS A 157 -8.45 -4.01 7.62
CA CYS A 157 -8.15 -5.37 7.14
C CYS A 157 -6.68 -5.77 7.38
N LEU A 158 -5.78 -4.78 7.49
CA LEU A 158 -4.38 -4.97 7.87
C LEU A 158 -4.27 -5.14 9.39
N ALA A 159 -3.76 -6.29 9.85
CA ALA A 159 -3.46 -6.50 11.27
C ALA A 159 -2.13 -5.86 11.67
N GLY A 160 -1.13 -5.90 10.78
CA GLY A 160 0.13 -5.17 10.96
C GLY A 160 1.25 -5.59 10.02
N LEU A 161 2.36 -4.86 10.14
CA LEU A 161 3.59 -5.02 9.34
C LEU A 161 4.79 -5.29 10.27
N HIS A 162 5.45 -6.43 10.11
CA HIS A 162 6.64 -6.79 10.88
C HIS A 162 7.92 -6.49 10.06
N LEU A 163 8.67 -5.49 10.48
CA LEU A 163 9.97 -5.11 9.93
C LEU A 163 11.11 -5.90 10.60
N LEU A 164 11.96 -6.53 9.79
CA LEU A 164 13.02 -7.44 10.22
C LEU A 164 14.33 -7.13 9.46
N ALA A 165 15.25 -6.40 10.10
CA ALA A 165 16.56 -6.11 9.53
C ALA A 165 17.51 -7.31 9.71
N ARG A 166 17.93 -7.99 8.64
CA ARG A 166 18.82 -9.17 8.70
C ARG A 166 19.83 -9.14 7.56
N GLY A 167 21.11 -9.39 7.85
CA GLY A 167 22.16 -9.45 6.82
C GLY A 167 22.28 -8.19 5.94
N GLY A 168 22.10 -7.00 6.53
CA GLY A 168 22.10 -5.72 5.80
C GLY A 168 20.84 -5.43 4.98
N ARG A 169 19.79 -6.28 5.07
CA ARG A 169 18.53 -6.14 4.32
C ARG A 169 17.33 -5.96 5.24
N LEU A 170 16.37 -5.13 4.84
CA LEU A 170 15.08 -5.01 5.52
C LEU A 170 14.03 -5.93 4.90
N HIS A 171 13.70 -7.01 5.61
CA HIS A 171 12.60 -7.91 5.27
C HIS A 171 11.30 -7.42 5.92
N MET A 172 10.16 -7.75 5.31
CA MET A 172 8.85 -7.46 5.90
C MET A 172 7.89 -8.66 5.82
N VAL A 173 7.14 -8.87 6.89
CA VAL A 173 6.00 -9.79 6.94
C VAL A 173 4.73 -8.99 7.20
N CYS A 174 3.79 -9.03 6.25
CA CYS A 174 2.47 -8.43 6.32
C CYS A 174 1.45 -9.48 6.78
N SER A 175 0.60 -9.12 7.73
CA SER A 175 -0.52 -9.95 8.21
C SER A 175 -1.84 -9.22 7.99
N MET A 176 -2.72 -9.75 7.15
CA MET A 176 -4.08 -9.24 6.95
C MET A 176 -5.09 -10.21 7.54
N ARG A 177 -6.13 -9.70 8.23
CA ARG A 177 -7.25 -10.54 8.70
C ARG A 177 -8.12 -11.01 7.54
N ALA A 178 -8.27 -10.18 6.52
CA ALA A 178 -9.03 -10.48 5.30
C ALA A 178 -8.48 -9.68 4.12
N ASN A 179 -8.61 -10.18 2.89
CA ASN A 179 -8.20 -9.44 1.69
C ASN A 179 -9.00 -9.88 0.44
N ASP A 180 -9.65 -8.93 -0.24
CA ASP A 180 -10.26 -9.16 -1.56
C ASP A 180 -9.13 -9.27 -2.58
N LEU A 181 -8.98 -10.46 -3.15
CA LEU A 181 -7.90 -10.77 -4.07
C LEU A 181 -7.97 -9.97 -5.37
N ASP A 182 -9.17 -9.64 -5.85
CA ASP A 182 -9.36 -8.95 -7.12
C ASP A 182 -9.41 -7.43 -6.95
N CYS A 183 -9.98 -6.90 -5.88
CA CYS A 183 -10.06 -5.46 -5.61
C CYS A 183 -8.84 -4.93 -4.83
N GLY A 184 -8.51 -5.53 -3.69
CA GLY A 184 -7.60 -5.00 -2.67
C GLY A 184 -6.14 -5.37 -2.90
N LEU A 185 -5.85 -6.68 -2.96
CA LEU A 185 -4.50 -7.26 -2.91
C LEU A 185 -3.43 -6.50 -3.73
N LEU A 186 -3.76 -6.12 -4.95
CA LEU A 186 -2.82 -5.45 -5.86
C LEU A 186 -2.45 -4.03 -5.42
N ASN A 187 -3.33 -3.33 -4.70
CA ASN A 187 -3.05 -2.02 -4.10
C ASN A 187 -2.35 -2.21 -2.75
N ASP A 188 -2.87 -3.09 -1.89
CA ASP A 188 -2.28 -3.45 -0.60
C ASP A 188 -0.79 -3.84 -0.73
N VAL A 189 -0.47 -4.79 -1.62
CA VAL A 189 0.93 -5.23 -1.84
C VAL A 189 1.79 -4.11 -2.40
N PHE A 190 1.26 -3.25 -3.27
CA PHE A 190 1.99 -2.10 -3.78
C PHE A 190 2.33 -1.13 -2.64
N SER A 191 1.32 -0.70 -1.89
CA SER A 191 1.43 0.24 -0.78
C SER A 191 2.32 -0.28 0.34
N PHE A 192 2.19 -1.54 0.73
CA PHE A 192 3.02 -2.14 1.79
C PHE A 192 4.48 -2.32 1.32
N THR A 193 4.73 -2.71 0.06
CA THR A 193 6.11 -2.81 -0.44
C THR A 193 6.77 -1.45 -0.68
N MET A 194 5.98 -0.39 -0.94
CA MET A 194 6.46 1.00 -0.90
C MET A 194 6.84 1.43 0.52
N ILE A 195 6.04 1.09 1.55
CA ILE A 195 6.36 1.35 2.97
C ILE A 195 7.63 0.59 3.40
N GLN A 196 7.78 -0.68 3.00
CA GLN A 196 8.99 -1.45 3.25
C GLN A 196 10.23 -0.81 2.62
N GLU A 197 10.13 -0.36 1.37
CA GLU A 197 11.24 0.27 0.67
C GLU A 197 11.60 1.63 1.27
N TYR A 198 10.59 2.42 1.69
CA TYR A 198 10.82 3.66 2.43
C TYR A 198 11.54 3.42 3.77
N ALA A 199 11.09 2.42 4.55
CA ALA A 199 11.74 2.03 5.79
C ALA A 199 13.19 1.54 5.57
N ALA A 200 13.45 0.81 4.48
CA ALA A 200 14.79 0.37 4.11
C ALA A 200 15.71 1.58 3.83
N VAL A 201 15.22 2.57 3.07
CA VAL A 201 15.92 3.85 2.83
C VAL A 201 16.18 4.60 4.14
N GLN A 202 15.18 4.76 5.03
CA GLN A 202 15.36 5.48 6.30
C GLN A 202 16.33 4.79 7.28
N LEU A 203 16.58 3.49 7.09
CA LEU A 203 17.52 2.69 7.88
C LEU A 203 18.90 2.52 7.22
N GLY A 204 19.08 2.98 5.97
CA GLY A 204 20.29 2.73 5.19
C GLY A 204 20.50 1.25 4.86
N LEU A 205 19.42 0.48 4.74
CA LEU A 205 19.43 -0.96 4.47
C LEU A 205 19.03 -1.27 3.04
N GLU A 206 19.55 -2.38 2.51
CA GLU A 206 19.10 -2.94 1.26
C GLU A 206 17.66 -3.47 1.37
N LEU A 207 16.93 -3.51 0.25
CA LEU A 207 15.60 -4.11 0.25
C LEU A 207 15.72 -5.64 0.40
N GLY A 208 15.01 -6.20 1.38
CA GLY A 208 14.90 -7.63 1.63
C GLY A 208 13.63 -8.24 1.02
N THR A 209 13.26 -9.43 1.49
CA THR A 209 12.06 -10.13 1.00
C THR A 209 10.77 -9.56 1.60
N TYR A 210 9.68 -9.63 0.86
CA TYR A 210 8.32 -9.38 1.36
C TYR A 210 7.57 -10.71 1.51
N THR A 211 6.85 -10.91 2.62
CA THR A 211 5.94 -12.04 2.82
C THR A 211 4.57 -11.50 3.20
N HIS A 212 3.50 -12.05 2.63
CA HIS A 212 2.13 -11.61 2.86
C HIS A 212 1.29 -12.81 3.29
N PHE A 213 0.61 -12.68 4.43
CA PHE A 213 -0.31 -13.69 4.99
C PHE A 213 -1.72 -13.11 5.10
N ILE A 214 -2.71 -13.93 4.77
CA ILE A 214 -4.13 -13.56 4.73
C ILE A 214 -4.93 -14.57 5.56
N GLY A 215 -5.70 -14.10 6.52
CA GLY A 215 -6.67 -14.92 7.26
C GLY A 215 -7.80 -15.40 6.35
N SER A 216 -8.60 -14.48 5.83
CA SER A 216 -9.67 -14.68 4.83
C SER A 216 -9.24 -14.14 3.46
N ALA A 217 -8.90 -15.01 2.51
CA ALA A 217 -8.61 -14.63 1.13
C ALA A 217 -9.81 -14.95 0.25
N HIS A 218 -10.42 -13.93 -0.36
CA HIS A 218 -11.71 -14.10 -1.02
C HIS A 218 -11.83 -13.37 -2.36
N VAL A 219 -12.78 -13.84 -3.18
CA VAL A 219 -13.25 -13.20 -4.42
C VAL A 219 -14.76 -12.99 -4.29
N ASN A 220 -15.19 -11.73 -4.29
CA ASN A 220 -16.62 -11.38 -4.35
C ASN A 220 -17.26 -11.87 -5.66
N ASP A 221 -18.46 -12.45 -5.60
CA ASP A 221 -19.11 -13.11 -6.75
C ASP A 221 -19.35 -12.17 -7.95
N ARG A 222 -19.65 -10.89 -7.65
CA ARG A 222 -19.74 -9.80 -8.65
C ARG A 222 -18.47 -9.64 -9.50
N ASN A 223 -17.32 -10.12 -9.02
CA ASN A 223 -16.03 -10.06 -9.69
C ASN A 223 -15.63 -11.37 -10.39
N THR A 224 -16.30 -12.49 -10.14
CA THR A 224 -15.93 -13.82 -10.66
C THR A 224 -15.84 -13.85 -12.20
N ALA A 225 -16.72 -13.12 -12.90
CA ALA A 225 -16.64 -12.99 -14.36
C ALA A 225 -15.37 -12.25 -14.84
N ARG A 226 -14.83 -11.30 -14.06
CA ARG A 226 -13.54 -10.63 -14.33
C ARG A 226 -12.38 -11.58 -14.03
N VAL A 227 -12.41 -12.27 -12.89
CA VAL A 227 -11.39 -13.26 -12.48
C VAL A 227 -11.22 -14.36 -13.54
N ARG A 228 -12.31 -14.94 -14.06
CA ARG A 228 -12.24 -15.94 -15.15
C ARG A 228 -11.51 -15.42 -16.39
N ARG A 229 -11.77 -14.17 -16.81
CA ARG A 229 -11.07 -13.56 -17.95
C ARG A 229 -9.59 -13.29 -17.65
N VAL A 230 -9.25 -12.92 -16.41
CA VAL A 230 -7.84 -12.72 -15.98
C VAL A 230 -7.06 -14.03 -16.00
N LEU A 231 -7.65 -15.13 -15.52
CA LEU A 231 -7.05 -16.46 -15.55
C LEU A 231 -6.88 -16.96 -16.99
N SER A 232 -7.89 -16.78 -17.84
CA SER A 232 -7.84 -17.12 -19.26
C SER A 232 -6.76 -16.31 -20.02
N GLU A 233 -6.61 -15.01 -19.76
CA GLU A 233 -5.50 -14.22 -20.31
C GLU A 233 -4.13 -14.80 -19.89
N ALA A 234 -3.99 -15.17 -18.62
CA ALA A 234 -2.74 -15.73 -18.10
C ALA A 234 -2.41 -17.11 -18.67
N GLU A 235 -3.40 -17.92 -19.02
CA GLU A 235 -3.24 -19.24 -19.65
C GLU A 235 -2.88 -19.15 -21.14
N LEU A 236 -3.41 -18.14 -21.84
CA LEU A 236 -3.09 -17.89 -23.26
C LEU A 236 -1.72 -17.21 -23.47
N ARG A 237 -1.11 -16.69 -22.40
CA ARG A 237 0.20 -16.03 -22.45
C ARG A 237 1.34 -17.04 -22.33
N ARG A 238 2.26 -17.01 -23.31
CA ARG A 238 3.48 -17.83 -23.29
C ARG A 238 4.35 -17.58 -22.05
N GLU A 239 4.51 -16.33 -21.64
CA GLU A 239 5.30 -15.94 -20.46
C GLU A 239 4.71 -14.73 -19.72
N PRO A 240 4.97 -14.60 -18.40
CA PRO A 240 4.71 -13.37 -17.64
C PRO A 240 5.55 -12.19 -18.17
N ARG A 241 4.94 -11.01 -18.26
CA ARG A 241 5.68 -9.78 -18.60
C ARG A 241 6.45 -9.30 -17.38
N HIS A 242 7.64 -8.77 -17.61
CA HIS A 242 8.49 -8.23 -16.55
C HIS A 242 9.18 -6.98 -17.05
N PHE A 243 9.02 -5.89 -16.31
CA PHE A 243 9.67 -4.62 -16.55
C PHE A 243 10.36 -4.18 -15.25
N PRO A 244 11.60 -3.67 -15.30
CA PRO A 244 12.24 -3.12 -14.11
C PRO A 244 11.41 -1.99 -13.51
N PHE A 245 11.07 -2.12 -12.23
CA PHE A 245 10.46 -1.04 -11.47
C PHE A 245 11.58 -0.19 -10.83
N PRO A 246 11.51 1.15 -10.90
CA PRO A 246 12.56 2.01 -10.37
C PRO A 246 12.68 1.86 -8.85
N ALA A 247 13.92 1.82 -8.35
CA ALA A 247 14.17 1.88 -6.91
C ALA A 247 13.84 3.28 -6.38
N MET A 248 13.34 3.34 -5.14
CA MET A 248 13.25 4.58 -4.38
C MET A 248 14.65 5.17 -4.16
N SER A 249 14.80 6.49 -4.29
CA SER A 249 16.10 7.15 -4.05
C SER A 249 16.52 6.98 -2.60
N ALA A 250 17.81 6.69 -2.36
CA ALA A 250 18.40 6.68 -1.02
C ALA A 250 18.33 8.06 -0.31
N GLU A 251 18.10 9.14 -1.07
CA GLU A 251 17.90 10.51 -0.56
C GLU A 251 16.42 10.82 -0.22
N THR A 252 15.54 9.82 -0.27
CA THR A 252 14.11 10.01 0.08
C THR A 252 13.98 10.21 1.58
N THR A 253 13.25 11.27 1.96
CA THR A 253 13.06 11.72 3.34
C THR A 253 11.60 12.16 3.54
N PRO A 254 11.13 12.38 4.78
CA PRO A 254 9.82 12.97 5.04
C PRO A 254 9.58 14.30 4.27
N ALA A 255 10.62 15.13 4.13
CA ALA A 255 10.57 16.36 3.34
C ALA A 255 10.33 16.09 1.83
N THR A 256 10.82 14.97 1.30
CA THR A 256 10.56 14.55 -0.08
C THR A 256 9.10 14.12 -0.28
N ILE A 257 8.53 13.40 0.70
CA ILE A 257 7.09 13.05 0.73
C ILE A 257 6.24 14.33 0.80
N ALA A 258 6.58 15.28 1.69
CA ALA A 258 5.88 16.56 1.81
C ALA A 258 5.91 17.38 0.50
N ARG A 259 7.04 17.46 -0.20
CA ARG A 259 7.11 18.13 -1.51
C ARG A 259 6.25 17.43 -2.57
N LEU A 260 6.22 16.09 -2.59
CA LEU A 260 5.37 15.34 -3.51
C LEU A 260 3.88 15.61 -3.27
N LEU A 261 3.44 15.74 -2.01
CA LEU A 261 2.05 16.11 -1.67
C LEU A 261 1.66 17.50 -2.17
N VAL A 262 2.58 18.48 -2.17
CA VAL A 262 2.30 19.81 -2.74
C VAL A 262 2.03 19.71 -4.24
N HIS A 263 2.86 18.95 -4.98
CA HIS A 263 2.63 18.74 -6.41
C HIS A 263 1.38 17.90 -6.69
N GLU A 264 1.08 16.90 -5.84
CA GLU A 264 -0.15 16.11 -5.85
C GLU A 264 -1.38 17.00 -5.75
N GLU A 265 -1.45 17.84 -4.71
CA GLU A 265 -2.62 18.69 -4.47
C GLU A 265 -2.82 19.68 -5.61
N LEU A 266 -1.74 20.33 -6.08
CA LEU A 266 -1.79 21.28 -7.20
C LEU A 266 -2.28 20.63 -8.50
N LEU A 267 -1.94 19.36 -8.76
CA LEU A 267 -2.42 18.60 -9.91
C LEU A 267 -3.87 18.14 -9.74
N ARG A 268 -4.20 17.51 -8.60
CA ARG A 268 -5.54 17.01 -8.26
C ARG A 268 -6.59 18.12 -8.28
N THR A 269 -6.25 19.29 -7.75
CA THR A 269 -7.11 20.49 -7.75
C THR A 269 -7.02 21.30 -9.06
N ASN A 270 -6.26 20.84 -10.06
CA ASN A 270 -6.06 21.50 -11.36
C ASN A 270 -5.59 22.97 -11.24
N LYS A 271 -4.86 23.30 -10.17
CA LYS A 271 -4.18 24.60 -9.95
C LYS A 271 -2.93 24.72 -10.84
N VAL A 272 -2.27 23.62 -11.16
CA VAL A 272 -1.09 23.54 -12.03
C VAL A 272 -1.23 22.39 -13.02
N ARG A 273 -0.54 22.48 -14.16
CA ARG A 273 -0.35 21.40 -15.14
C ARG A 273 1.12 21.34 -15.51
N TYR A 274 1.67 20.12 -15.60
CA TYR A 274 3.05 19.90 -16.06
C TYR A 274 3.04 19.29 -17.47
N ASN A 275 3.91 19.79 -18.33
CA ASN A 275 4.26 19.14 -19.59
C ASN A 275 5.47 18.20 -19.39
N ALA A 276 5.83 17.43 -20.43
CA ALA A 276 6.92 16.45 -20.34
C ALA A 276 8.29 17.07 -20.03
N ASN A 277 8.55 18.31 -20.48
CA ASN A 277 9.79 19.03 -20.18
C ASN A 277 9.84 19.49 -18.73
N ASP A 278 8.71 19.93 -18.15
CA ASP A 278 8.66 20.33 -16.73
C ASP A 278 9.04 19.13 -15.84
N VAL A 279 8.46 17.96 -16.12
CA VAL A 279 8.75 16.70 -15.40
C VAL A 279 10.20 16.23 -15.66
N ALA A 280 10.72 16.40 -16.88
CA ALA A 280 12.10 16.06 -17.20
C ALA A 280 13.14 17.02 -16.58
N ALA A 281 12.74 18.27 -16.33
CA ALA A 281 13.53 19.29 -15.65
C ALA A 281 13.51 19.14 -14.12
N TRP A 282 12.62 18.31 -13.56
CA TRP A 282 12.68 17.93 -12.14
C TRP A 282 13.94 17.11 -11.88
N THR A 283 15.00 17.80 -11.45
CA THR A 283 16.21 17.20 -10.89
C THR A 283 15.91 16.62 -9.52
N TRP A 284 15.15 15.51 -9.50
CA TRP A 284 15.36 14.48 -8.49
C TRP A 284 16.84 14.11 -8.60
N THR A 285 17.58 14.41 -7.54
CA THR A 285 19.04 14.42 -7.50
C THR A 285 19.60 13.15 -8.12
N ARG A 286 20.15 13.30 -9.33
CA ARG A 286 20.66 12.18 -10.14
C ARG A 286 22.12 11.90 -9.79
N THR A 287 22.38 11.91 -8.48
CA THR A 287 23.67 11.70 -7.80
C THR A 287 24.05 10.23 -7.88
N GLY A 288 24.49 9.81 -9.08
CA GLY A 288 25.28 8.60 -9.24
C GLY A 288 24.60 7.39 -9.88
N ASN A 289 24.07 7.50 -11.10
CA ASN A 289 24.68 6.69 -12.18
C ASN A 289 24.36 7.16 -13.61
N ARG A 290 25.25 6.72 -14.51
CA ARG A 290 25.50 7.13 -15.89
C ARG A 290 24.25 7.33 -16.76
N ARG A 291 24.36 8.36 -17.63
CA ARG A 291 23.48 8.63 -18.77
C ARG A 291 23.17 7.35 -19.56
N PHE A 292 21.90 6.92 -19.60
CA PHE A 292 21.37 6.19 -20.75
C PHE A 292 21.21 7.19 -21.90
N CYS A 293 22.34 7.64 -22.45
CA CYS A 293 22.37 8.37 -23.70
C CYS A 293 22.17 7.32 -24.79
N CYS A 294 21.04 7.38 -25.50
CA CYS A 294 20.80 6.50 -26.63
C CYS A 294 21.73 6.93 -27.78
N SER A 295 22.95 6.39 -27.79
CA SER A 295 23.93 6.66 -28.83
C SER A 295 23.44 6.07 -30.14
N ARG A 296 23.06 6.92 -31.09
CA ARG A 296 22.85 6.51 -32.48
C ARG A 296 24.17 6.02 -33.05
N SER A 297 24.38 4.71 -33.06
CA SER A 297 25.42 4.08 -33.87
C SER A 297 25.07 4.26 -35.35
N THR A 298 25.59 5.31 -35.98
CA THR A 298 25.49 5.51 -37.43
C THR A 298 26.45 4.58 -38.17
N GLY A 299 26.15 3.29 -38.15
CA GLY A 299 26.74 2.31 -39.05
C GLY A 299 26.30 2.60 -40.48
N ARG A 300 27.19 3.19 -41.30
CA ARG A 300 26.99 3.29 -42.75
C ARG A 300 27.06 1.88 -43.35
N SER A 301 25.94 1.40 -43.88
CA SER A 301 25.95 0.48 -45.02
C SER A 301 25.03 1.04 -46.10
N SER A 302 25.50 0.97 -47.34
CA SER A 302 24.89 1.62 -48.50
C SER A 302 24.30 0.57 -49.43
N THR A 303 23.00 0.64 -49.69
CA THR A 303 22.40 0.19 -50.96
C THR A 303 21.04 0.87 -51.19
N THR A 304 20.72 1.05 -52.47
CA THR A 304 19.61 1.85 -53.03
C THR A 304 18.27 1.11 -53.08
N GLY A 305 17.14 1.83 -52.95
CA GLY A 305 15.80 1.32 -53.29
C GLY A 305 14.66 2.09 -52.58
N PRO A 306 13.59 2.54 -53.27
CA PRO A 306 12.70 3.58 -52.73
C PRO A 306 11.37 3.08 -52.12
N THR A 307 10.66 4.05 -51.53
CA THR A 307 9.24 4.04 -51.07
C THR A 307 8.90 3.25 -49.80
N ARG A 308 8.49 3.99 -48.75
CA ARG A 308 7.38 3.63 -47.87
C ARG A 308 6.83 4.85 -47.12
N SER A 309 5.51 4.87 -46.95
CA SER A 309 4.71 6.01 -46.51
C SER A 309 4.96 6.40 -45.05
N ALA A 310 4.90 7.70 -44.76
CA ALA A 310 4.82 8.19 -43.39
C ALA A 310 3.45 7.87 -42.78
N VAL A 311 3.41 7.01 -41.76
CA VAL A 311 2.21 6.77 -40.96
C VAL A 311 2.25 7.69 -39.73
N THR A 312 1.55 8.82 -39.83
CA THR A 312 1.38 9.78 -38.75
C THR A 312 0.32 9.26 -37.76
N TYR A 313 0.74 8.80 -36.58
CA TYR A 313 -0.20 8.43 -35.52
C TYR A 313 -0.79 9.66 -34.81
N SER A 314 -1.92 10.14 -35.33
CA SER A 314 -2.78 11.12 -34.65
C SER A 314 -3.57 10.44 -33.52
N LEU A 315 -3.19 10.68 -32.27
CA LEU A 315 -4.00 10.34 -31.09
C LEU A 315 -5.26 11.22 -31.05
N ARG A 316 -6.37 10.75 -31.65
CA ARG A 316 -7.67 11.39 -31.46
C ARG A 316 -8.22 11.09 -30.07
N CYS A 317 -8.40 12.15 -29.28
CA CYS A 317 -9.07 12.08 -27.99
C CYS A 317 -10.60 12.01 -28.20
N THR A 318 -11.17 10.81 -28.15
CA THR A 318 -12.64 10.64 -28.16
C THR A 318 -13.21 10.90 -26.77
N ARG A 319 -13.93 12.01 -26.61
CA ARG A 319 -14.88 12.21 -25.51
C ARG A 319 -15.92 11.09 -25.56
N VAL A 320 -16.09 10.36 -24.47
CA VAL A 320 -17.27 9.52 -24.25
C VAL A 320 -18.29 10.37 -23.51
N CYS A 321 -19.28 10.90 -24.25
CA CYS A 321 -20.48 11.43 -23.63
C CYS A 321 -21.36 10.25 -23.20
N ALA A 322 -21.85 10.26 -21.96
CA ALA A 322 -22.83 9.29 -21.51
C ALA A 322 -24.18 9.56 -22.23
N GLY A 323 -24.76 8.50 -22.79
CA GLY A 323 -26.09 8.51 -23.41
C GLY A 323 -26.90 7.33 -22.91
N PHE A 324 -28.10 7.60 -22.41
CA PHE A 324 -29.05 6.57 -21.97
C PHE A 324 -29.57 5.76 -23.16
N SER A 325 -30.05 4.54 -22.88
CA SER A 325 -30.62 3.62 -23.87
C SER A 325 -31.93 4.12 -24.46
N ASP A 326 -32.08 3.92 -25.77
CA ASP A 326 -33.24 4.27 -26.61
C ASP A 326 -34.37 3.22 -26.54
N THR A 327 -35.63 3.67 -26.57
CA THR A 327 -36.77 2.87 -27.00
C THR A 327 -37.76 3.68 -27.87
N GLY A 328 -37.35 4.03 -29.08
CA GLY A 328 -38.17 3.89 -30.29
C GLY A 328 -39.09 5.06 -30.68
N GLY A 329 -38.77 5.72 -31.80
CA GLY A 329 -39.66 6.66 -32.49
C GLY A 329 -39.07 7.20 -33.79
N ARG A 330 -39.88 7.34 -34.85
CA ARG A 330 -39.44 7.77 -36.19
C ARG A 330 -39.13 9.29 -36.29
N PRO A 331 -38.36 9.75 -37.30
CA PRO A 331 -37.73 11.06 -37.29
C PRO A 331 -38.51 12.18 -38.02
N ALA A 332 -38.22 13.43 -37.65
CA ALA A 332 -38.46 14.63 -38.46
C ALA A 332 -37.23 15.56 -38.44
N ARG A 333 -36.94 16.20 -39.58
CA ARG A 333 -35.85 17.19 -39.84
C ARG A 333 -36.44 18.63 -39.80
N PRO A 334 -35.69 19.72 -40.11
CA PRO A 334 -34.40 20.20 -39.55
C PRO A 334 -34.40 21.75 -39.29
N SER A 335 -33.31 22.30 -38.73
CA SER A 335 -32.68 23.63 -39.03
C SER A 335 -31.62 23.93 -37.94
N THR A 336 -30.35 24.34 -38.13
CA THR A 336 -29.61 25.29 -39.01
C THR A 336 -29.59 26.75 -38.57
N ALA A 337 -28.60 27.13 -37.73
CA ALA A 337 -27.94 28.44 -37.60
C ALA A 337 -26.81 28.32 -36.53
N SER A 338 -25.51 28.36 -36.86
CA SER A 338 -24.57 29.53 -36.81
C SER A 338 -24.56 30.29 -35.46
N CYS A 339 -23.47 30.32 -34.67
CA CYS A 339 -22.23 31.12 -34.86
C CYS A 339 -22.51 32.63 -35.00
N GLU A 340 -21.87 33.57 -34.28
CA GLU A 340 -20.72 33.51 -33.34
C GLU A 340 -20.80 34.68 -32.27
N PRO A 341 -19.75 35.25 -31.61
CA PRO A 341 -19.88 35.84 -30.27
C PRO A 341 -19.78 37.38 -30.20
N GLU A 342 -20.07 37.97 -29.03
CA GLU A 342 -19.42 39.24 -28.62
C GLU A 342 -19.36 39.43 -27.09
N ALA A 343 -18.56 40.41 -26.65
CA ALA A 343 -18.13 40.62 -25.25
C ALA A 343 -18.80 41.83 -24.58
N ALA A 344 -18.70 41.92 -23.25
CA ALA A 344 -18.88 43.17 -22.51
C ALA A 344 -18.04 43.22 -21.22
N GLU A 345 -17.40 44.36 -20.98
CA GLU A 345 -16.54 44.66 -19.82
C GLU A 345 -17.33 45.27 -18.64
N ARG A 346 -16.72 45.16 -17.44
CA ARG A 346 -16.78 46.10 -16.29
C ARG A 346 -18.14 46.54 -15.71
N LEU A 347 -18.22 46.46 -14.38
CA LEU A 347 -18.55 47.63 -13.54
C LEU A 347 -18.01 47.47 -12.10
N CYS A 348 -17.85 48.61 -11.42
CA CYS A 348 -17.30 48.80 -10.06
C CYS A 348 -18.02 47.94 -8.99
N GLY A 349 -17.45 47.62 -7.82
CA GLY A 349 -16.35 48.24 -7.09
C GLY A 349 -16.86 48.68 -5.70
N GLY A 350 -16.33 48.10 -4.62
CA GLY A 350 -16.81 48.37 -3.25
C GLY A 350 -16.00 47.59 -2.21
N GLY A 351 -15.08 48.27 -1.54
CA GLY A 351 -14.24 47.67 -0.51
C GLY A 351 -14.86 47.74 0.88
N HIS A 352 -14.77 46.66 1.65
CA HIS A 352 -15.04 46.69 3.09
C HIS A 352 -13.78 46.33 3.89
N ARG A 353 -13.43 47.24 4.81
CA ARG A 353 -12.34 47.09 5.76
C ARG A 353 -12.78 46.13 6.88
N PHE A 354 -11.97 45.12 7.19
CA PHE A 354 -12.03 44.50 8.52
C PHE A 354 -11.15 45.29 9.49
N ARG A 355 -11.74 45.74 10.60
CA ARG A 355 -11.03 46.19 11.80
C ARG A 355 -11.35 45.22 12.95
N PRO A 356 -10.41 44.95 13.86
CA PRO A 356 -10.63 44.00 14.94
C PRO A 356 -11.45 44.62 16.08
N LEU A 357 -12.22 43.78 16.76
CA LEU A 357 -12.76 44.07 18.09
C LEU A 357 -11.94 43.29 19.13
N GLY A 358 -11.68 43.92 20.27
CA GLY A 358 -10.94 43.30 21.38
C GLY A 358 -11.31 43.88 22.73
N GLY A 359 -11.00 43.13 23.79
CA GLY A 359 -11.26 43.48 25.19
C GLY A 359 -12.58 42.92 25.73
N ARG A 360 -12.68 42.50 27.00
CA ARG A 360 -11.72 42.56 28.12
C ARG A 360 -11.99 41.45 29.17
N PRO A 361 -11.13 41.24 30.19
CA PRO A 361 -10.98 39.96 30.91
C PRO A 361 -11.62 39.90 32.30
N VAL A 362 -11.70 38.70 32.90
CA VAL A 362 -11.95 38.50 34.34
C VAL A 362 -11.04 37.42 34.96
N GLN A 363 -10.13 37.91 35.81
CA GLN A 363 -9.53 37.34 37.04
C GLN A 363 -8.89 35.94 37.10
N ALA A 364 -7.66 35.95 37.61
CA ALA A 364 -6.99 34.81 38.24
C ALA A 364 -7.26 34.78 39.75
N GLY A 365 -7.38 33.58 40.34
CA GLY A 365 -7.36 33.36 41.79
C GLY A 365 -6.01 32.81 42.26
N ARG A 366 -5.37 33.46 43.23
CA ARG A 366 -4.15 32.98 43.92
C ARG A 366 -4.40 32.84 45.43
N SER A 367 -4.22 31.64 45.95
CA SER A 367 -3.82 31.32 47.34
C SER A 367 -3.62 29.79 47.43
N GLY A 368 -2.80 29.21 48.29
CA GLY A 368 -1.87 29.83 49.24
C GLY A 368 -1.24 28.82 50.22
N ALA A 369 -0.12 28.23 49.80
CA ALA A 369 1.08 27.96 50.61
C ALA A 369 1.11 26.93 51.78
N ARG A 370 2.36 26.56 52.13
CA ARG A 370 2.86 25.80 53.31
C ARG A 370 2.81 24.27 53.22
N LEU A 371 3.74 23.50 53.82
CA LEU A 371 5.21 23.62 54.03
C LEU A 371 5.71 22.31 54.71
N GLY A 372 6.95 21.87 54.46
CA GLY A 372 7.63 20.79 55.19
C GLY A 372 7.40 19.36 54.65
N GLY A 373 8.36 18.43 54.71
CA GLY A 373 9.73 18.53 55.22
C GLY A 373 10.57 17.26 54.93
N HIS A 374 11.90 17.39 54.98
CA HIS A 374 12.91 16.34 54.71
C HIS A 374 12.67 14.96 55.38
N ARG A 375 13.00 13.85 54.67
CA ARG A 375 14.31 13.12 54.72
C ARG A 375 14.34 11.88 53.77
N PRO A 376 15.50 11.24 53.49
CA PRO A 376 15.69 10.44 52.26
C PRO A 376 16.12 8.95 52.42
N ARG A 377 16.01 8.20 51.30
CA ARG A 377 16.68 6.90 50.95
C ARG A 377 16.22 5.63 51.70
N PRO A 378 16.46 4.38 51.21
CA PRO A 378 17.37 3.90 50.13
C PRO A 378 16.67 3.51 48.80
N ASP A 379 17.29 3.50 47.62
CA ASP A 379 18.56 2.89 47.14
C ASP A 379 18.42 1.36 46.87
N HIS A 380 17.72 0.99 45.79
CA HIS A 380 17.68 -0.38 45.25
C HIS A 380 18.45 -0.48 43.93
N ARG A 381 19.69 -0.94 44.03
CA ARG A 381 20.49 -1.38 42.87
C ARG A 381 20.07 -2.79 42.45
N LEU A 382 19.46 -2.93 41.27
CA LEU A 382 19.35 -4.24 40.60
C LEU A 382 20.71 -4.60 39.99
N ARG A 383 21.44 -5.53 40.63
CA ARG A 383 22.63 -6.17 40.04
C ARG A 383 22.21 -7.40 39.23
N CYS A 384 22.74 -7.52 38.02
CA CYS A 384 22.68 -8.75 37.24
C CYS A 384 23.53 -9.84 37.92
N HIS A 385 22.99 -11.05 38.06
CA HIS A 385 23.78 -12.24 38.42
C HIS A 385 23.97 -13.12 37.18
N HIS A 386 25.22 -13.28 36.75
CA HIS A 386 25.63 -14.37 35.87
C HIS A 386 25.79 -15.66 36.70
N HIS A 387 25.22 -16.77 36.21
CA HIS A 387 25.69 -18.11 36.59
C HIS A 387 25.84 -19.03 35.36
N ARG A 388 26.95 -19.77 35.40
CA ARG A 388 27.45 -20.85 34.52
C ARG A 388 28.40 -21.70 35.38
N PRO A 389 28.94 -22.86 34.92
CA PRO A 389 28.58 -23.62 33.72
C PRO A 389 27.75 -24.85 34.13
N PRO A 390 28.20 -26.12 34.25
CA PRO A 390 29.43 -26.78 33.80
C PRO A 390 29.29 -27.31 32.34
N ARG A 391 30.05 -28.36 31.98
CA ARG A 391 29.96 -29.21 30.78
C ARG A 391 30.31 -30.64 31.20
N THR A 392 29.87 -31.65 30.47
CA THR A 392 30.51 -32.99 30.46
C THR A 392 30.73 -33.45 29.01
N HIS A 393 31.67 -34.38 28.80
CA HIS A 393 32.28 -34.67 27.49
C HIS A 393 32.04 -36.12 27.02
N ARG A 394 31.80 -36.27 25.71
CA ARG A 394 32.13 -37.40 24.79
C ARG A 394 32.17 -38.87 25.30
N ALA A 395 31.28 -39.68 24.73
CA ALA A 395 31.56 -40.91 23.94
C ALA A 395 30.25 -41.25 23.18
N GLY A 396 30.18 -41.98 22.05
CA GLY A 396 31.16 -42.73 21.27
C GLY A 396 30.55 -44.07 20.80
N VAL A 397 30.88 -44.53 19.59
CA VAL A 397 30.50 -45.84 18.97
C VAL A 397 29.12 -45.88 18.25
N ALA A 398 29.00 -46.79 17.28
CA ALA A 398 28.09 -46.73 16.13
C ALA A 398 27.37 -48.06 15.83
N GLY A 399 26.31 -47.98 15.01
CA GLY A 399 25.93 -49.00 14.03
C GLY A 399 24.94 -50.09 14.45
N ALA A 400 23.76 -50.11 13.80
CA ALA A 400 23.09 -51.32 13.31
C ALA A 400 21.92 -50.97 12.35
N ARG A 401 21.74 -51.76 11.28
CA ARG A 401 20.52 -51.82 10.45
C ARG A 401 19.60 -52.92 11.02
N ALA A 402 18.27 -52.75 10.92
CA ALA A 402 17.36 -53.64 10.15
C ALA A 402 15.89 -53.66 10.65
N LEU A 403 14.97 -53.42 9.71
CA LEU A 403 13.73 -54.18 9.42
C LEU A 403 12.86 -54.75 10.57
N LEU A 404 11.59 -54.31 10.67
CA LEU A 404 10.38 -55.10 10.32
C LEU A 404 9.05 -54.50 10.87
N GLY A 405 8.01 -54.45 10.02
CA GLY A 405 6.63 -54.84 10.37
C GLY A 405 5.71 -53.85 11.13
N PRO A 406 4.42 -53.72 10.75
CA PRO A 406 3.47 -52.80 11.39
C PRO A 406 2.57 -53.49 12.45
N ALA A 407 2.15 -52.73 13.47
CA ALA A 407 1.13 -53.16 14.43
C ALA A 407 -0.05 -52.18 14.50
N ARG A 408 -1.25 -52.77 14.51
CA ARG A 408 -2.58 -52.15 14.45
C ARG A 408 -2.86 -51.20 15.62
N GLY A 409 -3.65 -50.16 15.38
CA GLY A 409 -4.00 -49.16 16.41
C GLY A 409 -5.22 -49.51 17.27
N CYS A 410 -5.48 -48.65 18.26
CA CYS A 410 -6.73 -48.59 19.03
C CYS A 410 -7.25 -47.15 19.06
N ARG A 411 -8.56 -46.97 18.85
CA ARG A 411 -9.25 -45.70 19.13
C ARG A 411 -9.57 -45.62 20.63
N LEU A 412 -9.53 -44.41 21.19
CA LEU A 412 -10.18 -44.09 22.46
C LEU A 412 -11.42 -43.24 22.20
N VAL A 413 -12.53 -43.62 22.84
CA VAL A 413 -13.81 -42.92 22.89
C VAL A 413 -14.15 -42.73 24.38
N PRO A 414 -14.63 -41.56 24.83
CA PRO A 414 -14.75 -41.25 26.25
C PRO A 414 -15.96 -41.92 26.95
N ARG A 415 -15.93 -41.88 28.27
CA ARG A 415 -17.00 -42.22 29.24
C ARG A 415 -16.82 -41.36 30.50
N PRO A 416 -17.87 -41.20 31.32
CA PRO A 416 -19.26 -40.93 30.98
C PRO A 416 -19.58 -39.42 30.96
#